data_AF-A0A2S7CKH3-F1
#
_entry.id   AF-A0A2S7CKH3-F1
#
_cell.length_a   1.000
_cell.length_b   1.000
_cell.length_c   1.000
_cell.angle_alpha   90.00
_cell.angle_beta   90.00
_cell.angle_gamma   90.00
#
_symmetry.space_group_name_H-M   'P 1'
#
loop_
_entity.id
_entity.type
_entity.pdbx_description
1 polymer ?
#
loop_
_entity_poly.entity_id
_entity_poly.type
_entity_poly.pdbx_seq_one_letter_code
_entity_poly.pdbx_strand_id
1 'polypeptide(L)' 'MADAPTERRELLHQLRNRLNVMGFALYALRGDSSKPMETLRNAHQSATALLNQLGEQERALEQAMHTPADTAPKDAIGS' A
#
# COMPACT_ATOMS: atom_id res chain seq x y z
N MET A 1 -23.87 2.52 0.97
CA MET A 1 -22.71 2.88 1.79
C MET A 1 -21.58 1.98 1.32
N ALA A 2 -20.51 2.55 0.76
CA ALA A 2 -19.33 1.76 0.41
C ALA A 2 -18.70 1.24 1.70
N ASP A 3 -18.19 0.00 1.67
CA ASP A 3 -17.53 -0.60 2.81
C ASP A 3 -16.20 0.14 3.05
N ALA A 4 -15.94 0.60 4.27
CA ALA A 4 -14.73 1.37 4.64
C ALA A 4 -13.39 0.77 4.14
N PRO A 5 -13.16 -0.57 4.18
CA PRO A 5 -11.98 -1.19 3.58
C PRO A 5 -11.86 -1.00 2.06
N THR A 6 -12.99 -0.92 1.33
CA THR A 6 -12.99 -0.70 -0.12
C THR A 6 -12.57 0.73 -0.46
N GLU A 7 -13.09 1.71 0.28
CA GLU A 7 -12.72 3.12 0.12
C GLU A 7 -11.23 3.36 0.41
N ARG A 8 -10.71 2.75 1.48
CA ARG A 8 -9.28 2.85 1.84
C ARG A 8 -8.38 2.28 0.73
N ARG A 9 -8.74 1.14 0.15
CA ARG A 9 -7.97 0.51 -0.94
C ARG A 9 -7.96 1.36 -2.20
N GLU A 10 -9.09 1.97 -2.53
CA GLU A 10 -9.21 2.91 -3.66
C GLU A 10 -8.35 4.16 -3.44
N LEU A 11 -8.36 4.75 -2.24
CA LEU A 11 -7.51 5.90 -1.91
C LEU A 11 -6.01 5.57 -2.01
N LEU A 12 -5.58 4.39 -1.54
CA LEU A 12 -4.19 3.94 -1.70
C LEU A 12 -3.81 3.76 -3.17
N HIS A 13 -4.72 3.23 -3.99
CA HIS A 13 -4.51 3.10 -5.43
C HIS A 13 -4.35 4.47 -6.10
N GLN A 14 -5.24 5.41 -5.80
CA GLN A 14 -5.15 6.78 -6.32
C GLN A 14 -3.86 7.48 -5.89
N LEU A 15 -3.47 7.35 -4.61
CA LEU A 15 -2.23 7.92 -4.10
C LEU A 15 -1.01 7.35 -4.83
N ARG A 16 -0.97 6.03 -5.09
CA ARG A 16 0.09 5.40 -5.89
C ARG A 16 0.17 6.03 -7.28
N ASN A 17 -0.97 6.21 -7.94
CA ASN A 17 -1.02 6.80 -9.27
C ASN A 17 -0.47 8.24 -9.26
N ARG A 18 -0.77 9.04 -8.23
CA ARG A 18 -0.24 10.41 -8.13
C ARG A 18 1.26 10.45 -7.86
N LEU A 19 1.77 9.57 -7.00
CA LEU A 19 3.22 9.44 -6.80
C LEU A 19 3.93 8.96 -8.07
N ASN A 20 3.34 8.07 -8.86
CA ASN A 20 3.92 7.65 -10.14
C ASN A 20 4.04 8.81 -11.13
N VAL A 21 2.97 9.62 -11.28
CA VAL A 21 2.99 10.83 -12.13
C VAL A 21 4.07 11.81 -11.67
N MET A 22 4.18 12.05 -10.36
CA MET A 22 5.24 12.90 -9.81
C MET A 22 6.63 12.31 -10.11
N GLY A 23 6.81 11.00 -9.97
CA GLY A 23 8.06 10.32 -10.31
C GLY A 23 8.48 10.52 -11.77
N PHE A 24 7.53 10.41 -12.72
CA PHE A 24 7.80 10.69 -14.12
C PHE A 24 8.23 12.15 -14.37
N ALA A 25 7.57 13.12 -13.72
CA ALA A 25 7.96 14.53 -13.82
C ALA A 25 9.36 14.78 -13.24
N LEU A 26 9.66 14.20 -12.07
CA LEU A 26 10.98 14.30 -11.43
C LEU A 26 12.09 13.66 -12.29
N TYR A 27 11.78 12.56 -12.97
CA TYR A 27 12.70 11.89 -13.88
C TYR A 27 12.96 12.69 -15.16
N ALA A 28 11.94 13.36 -15.71
CA ALA A 28 12.12 14.28 -16.83
C ALA A 28 13.07 15.43 -16.45
N LEU A 29 13.02 15.88 -15.20
CA LEU A 29 13.87 16.92 -14.63
C LEU A 29 15.16 16.39 -13.98
N ARG A 30 15.60 15.17 -14.30
CA ARG A 30 16.79 14.56 -13.66
C ARG A 30 18.10 15.33 -13.85
N GLY A 31 18.20 16.18 -14.87
CA GLY A 31 19.37 17.03 -15.10
C GLY A 31 19.50 18.20 -14.14
N ASP A 32 18.43 18.57 -13.41
CA ASP A 32 18.47 19.65 -12.43
C ASP A 32 19.03 19.14 -11.09
N SER A 33 20.26 19.53 -10.76
CA SER A 33 20.94 19.15 -9.51
C SER A 33 20.80 20.21 -8.42
N SER A 34 19.83 21.12 -8.51
CA SER A 34 19.58 22.10 -7.47
C SER A 34 19.13 21.42 -6.16
N LYS A 35 19.51 22.00 -5.03
CA LYS A 35 19.15 21.49 -3.69
C LYS A 35 17.63 21.31 -3.49
N PRO A 36 16.74 22.22 -3.98
CA PRO A 36 15.31 21.99 -3.95
C PRO A 36 14.88 20.74 -4.73
N MET A 37 15.49 20.50 -5.89
CA MET A 37 15.16 19.32 -6.70
C MET A 37 15.60 18.02 -6.05
N GLU A 38 16.78 17.98 -5.43
CA GLU A 38 17.20 16.84 -4.63
C GLU A 38 16.23 16.57 -3.46
N THR A 39 15.82 17.63 -2.76
CA THR A 39 14.84 17.54 -1.66
C THR A 39 13.52 16.94 -2.15
N LEU A 40 13.01 17.37 -3.30
CA LEU A 40 11.78 16.84 -3.89
C LEU A 40 11.91 15.35 -4.28
N ARG A 41 13.06 14.94 -4.83
CA ARG A 41 13.32 13.52 -5.13
C ARG A 41 13.34 12.67 -3.86
N ASN A 42 14.01 13.13 -2.81
CA ASN A 42 14.09 12.41 -1.54
C ASN A 42 12.70 12.30 -0.87
N ALA A 43 11.90 13.37 -0.94
CA ALA A 43 10.52 13.36 -0.44
C ALA A 43 9.64 12.37 -1.23
N HIS A 44 9.74 12.35 -2.57
CA HIS A 44 9.02 11.39 -3.42
C HIS A 44 9.39 9.94 -3.11
N GLN A 45 10.69 9.65 -2.96
CA GLN A 45 11.18 8.32 -2.61
C GLN A 45 10.64 7.87 -1.24
N SER A 46 10.70 8.77 -0.24
CA SER A 46 10.19 8.51 1.10
C SER A 46 8.68 8.27 1.10
N ALA A 47 7.91 9.10 0.40
CA ALA A 47 6.45 8.93 0.26
C ALA A 47 6.09 7.60 -0.42
N THR A 48 6.85 7.19 -1.44
CA THR A 48 6.66 5.91 -2.12
C THR A 48 6.96 4.73 -1.19
N ALA A 49 8.01 4.82 -0.38
CA ALA A 49 8.33 3.80 0.62
C ALA A 49 7.23 3.65 1.68
N LEU A 50 6.72 4.77 2.22
CA LEU A 50 5.61 4.77 3.17
C LEU A 50 4.34 4.16 2.56
N LEU A 51 4.04 4.47 1.29
CA LEU A 51 2.89 3.90 0.61
C LEU A 51 3.01 2.38 0.42
N ASN A 52 4.22 1.86 0.18
CA ASN A 52 4.45 0.43 0.09
C ASN A 52 4.22 -0.26 1.44
N GLN A 53 4.72 0.33 2.54
CA GLN A 53 4.47 -0.17 3.89
C GLN A 53 2.97 -0.19 4.22
N LEU A 54 2.23 0.86 3.85
CA LEU A 54 0.77 0.88 4.02
C LEU A 54 0.07 -0.22 3.22
N GLY A 55 0.50 -0.47 1.98
CA GLY A 55 -0.04 -1.55 1.15
C GLY A 55 0.31 -2.96 1.64
N GLU A 56 1.43 -3.12 2.35
CA GLU A 56 1.79 -4.37 3.02
C GLU A 56 0.92 -4.60 4.26
N GLN A 57 0.71 -3.57 5.08
CA GLN A 57 -0.16 -3.65 6.26
C GLN A 57 -1.60 -4.03 5.87
N GLU A 58 -2.15 -3.46 4.79
CA GLU A 58 -3.49 -3.83 4.31
C GLU A 58 -3.59 -5.28 3.89
N ARG A 59 -2.60 -5.79 3.15
CA ARG A 59 -2.59 -7.19 2.73
C ARG A 59 -2.48 -8.13 3.93
N ALA A 60 -1.72 -7.73 4.96
CA ALA A 60 -1.63 -8.50 6.20
C ALA A 60 -2.97 -8.51 6.97
N LEU A 61 -3.69 -7.39 7.02
CA LEU A 61 -5.03 -7.31 7.61
C LEU A 61 -6.04 -8.16 6.84
N GLU A 62 -6.03 -8.09 5.50
CA GLU A 62 -6.88 -8.93 4.66
C GLU A 62 -6.62 -10.42 4.93
N GLN A 63 -5.36 -10.85 4.99
CA GLN A 63 -5.00 -12.24 5.30
C GLN A 63 -5.46 -12.67 6.69
N ALA A 64 -5.31 -11.82 7.71
CA ALA A 64 -5.76 -12.12 9.07
C ALA A 64 -7.28 -12.32 9.15
N MET A 65 -8.05 -11.53 8.39
CA MET A 65 -9.51 -11.67 8.29
C MET A 65 -9.94 -12.92 7.50
N HIS A 66 -9.10 -13.43 6.60
CA HIS A 66 -9.40 -14.60 5.76
C HIS A 66 -8.86 -15.92 6.31
N THR A 67 -8.10 -15.92 7.41
CA THR A 67 -7.74 -17.15 8.12
C THR A 67 -9.00 -17.80 8.70
N PRO A 68 -9.45 -18.96 8.19
CA PRO A 68 -10.60 -19.64 8.76
C PRO A 68 -10.18 -20.23 10.10
N ALA A 69 -10.90 -19.87 11.16
CA ALA A 69 -10.96 -20.65 12.39
C ALA A 69 -11.74 -21.96 12.16
N ASP A 70 -11.45 -22.69 11.09
CA ASP A 70 -12.12 -23.94 10.72
C ASP A 70 -11.11 -25.07 10.53
N THR A 71 -10.41 -25.36 11.62
CA THR A 71 -9.91 -26.71 11.89
C THR A 71 -10.17 -27.04 13.36
N ALA A 72 -11.44 -27.03 13.76
CA ALA A 72 -11.84 -27.84 14.89
C ALA A 72 -12.19 -29.23 14.34
N PRO A 73 -11.48 -30.31 14.72
CA PRO A 73 -11.84 -31.65 14.30
C PRO A 73 -13.17 -31.98 14.96
N LYS A 74 -14.26 -31.91 14.21
CA LYS A 74 -15.44 -32.73 14.49
C LYS A 74 -15.07 -34.16 14.12
N ASP A 75 -15.55 -35.09 14.93
CA ASP A 75 -15.52 -36.54 14.73
C ASP A 75 -14.31 -37.28 15.33
N ALA A 76 -14.34 -37.41 16.66
CA ALA A 76 -13.90 -38.64 17.34
C ALA A 76 -14.69 -38.85 18.64
N ILE A 77 -16.03 -38.90 18.57
CA ILE A 77 -16.84 -39.54 19.62
C ILE A 77 -17.92 -40.40 18.96
N GLY A 78 -17.66 -41.70 18.92
CA GLY A 78 -18.60 -42.77 18.62
C GLY A 78 -17.80 -44.07 18.53
N SER A 79 -18.15 -45.18 19.15
CA SER A 79 -19.18 -45.58 20.11
C SER A 79 -18.65 -46.84 20.80
#